data_AF-A0A437M0H6-F1
#
_entry.id   AF-A0A437M0H6-F1
#
_cell.length_a   1.000
_cell.length_b   1.000
_cell.length_c   1.000
_cell.angle_alpha   90.00
_cell.angle_beta   90.00
_cell.angle_gamma   90.00
#
_symmetry.space_group_name_H-M   'P 1'
#
loop_
_entity.id
_entity.type
_entity.pdbx_description
1 polymer ?
#
loop_
_entity_poly.entity_id
_entity_poly.type
_entity_poly.pdbx_seq_one_letter_code
_entity_poly.pdbx_strand_id
1 'polypeptide(L)'
;MRHALTSFAFAAIMPLHPAAATIVSKADIAGSWEEDPGTCHGGSHVVFSDDGSLHGYDFEGRWSLKGDRLTTIVVARMIGPEERIERVSPPETKTTVIVSASPGRRGERSSDGSLHHFHRCP
;
A
#
# COMPACT_ATOMS: atom_id res chain seq x y z
N MET A 1 -42.42 -17.97 -53.15
CA MET A 1 -42.58 -16.88 -52.16
C MET A 1 -42.18 -17.41 -50.78
N ARG A 2 -41.46 -16.58 -50.00
CA ARG A 2 -41.01 -16.71 -48.60
C ARG A 2 -39.49 -16.84 -48.46
N HIS A 3 -38.85 -15.69 -48.29
CA HIS A 3 -37.52 -15.56 -47.68
C HIS A 3 -37.74 -15.15 -46.22
N ALA A 4 -37.21 -15.93 -45.29
CA ALA A 4 -37.19 -15.61 -43.87
C ALA A 4 -35.95 -14.74 -43.59
N LEU A 5 -36.17 -13.55 -43.04
CA LEU A 5 -35.13 -12.63 -42.60
C LEU A 5 -34.80 -12.93 -41.13
N THR A 6 -33.64 -13.52 -40.88
CA THR A 6 -33.10 -13.74 -39.54
C THR A 6 -32.47 -12.44 -39.05
N SER A 7 -33.11 -11.75 -38.09
CA SER A 7 -32.50 -10.63 -37.37
C SER A 7 -31.48 -11.15 -36.36
N PHE A 8 -30.22 -10.75 -36.52
CA PHE A 8 -29.21 -10.89 -35.47
C PHE A 8 -29.17 -9.60 -34.65
N ALA A 9 -29.51 -9.71 -33.37
CA ALA A 9 -29.32 -8.63 -32.40
C ALA A 9 -27.83 -8.50 -32.06
N PHE A 10 -27.25 -7.32 -32.33
CA PHE A 10 -25.91 -6.97 -31.87
C PHE A 10 -25.96 -6.69 -30.37
N ALA A 11 -25.33 -7.56 -29.57
CA ALA A 11 -25.00 -7.26 -28.18
C ALA A 11 -23.95 -6.15 -28.15
N ALA A 12 -24.28 -5.01 -27.54
CA ALA A 12 -23.36 -3.91 -27.33
C ALA A 12 -22.29 -4.34 -26.31
N ILE A 13 -21.04 -4.49 -26.77
CA ILE A 13 -19.86 -4.66 -25.92
C ILE A 13 -19.58 -3.29 -25.32
N MET A 14 -19.94 -3.07 -24.05
CA MET A 14 -19.51 -1.86 -23.34
C MET A 14 -17.99 -1.90 -23.15
N PRO A 15 -17.27 -0.83 -23.51
CA PRO A 15 -15.83 -0.76 -23.29
C PRO A 15 -15.55 -0.73 -21.79
N LEU A 16 -14.87 -1.75 -21.28
CA LEU A 16 -14.18 -1.68 -20.00
C LEU A 16 -13.25 -0.47 -20.05
N HIS A 17 -13.59 0.59 -19.34
CA HIS A 17 -12.63 1.68 -19.11
C HIS A 17 -11.44 1.08 -18.37
N PRO A 18 -10.21 1.15 -18.91
CA PRO A 18 -9.04 0.79 -18.14
C PRO A 18 -9.02 1.72 -16.93
N ALA A 19 -9.03 1.14 -15.73
CA ALA A 19 -8.77 1.89 -14.51
C ALA A 19 -7.44 2.61 -14.71
N ALA A 20 -7.44 3.95 -14.65
CA ALA A 20 -6.22 4.73 -14.75
C ALA A 20 -5.26 4.24 -13.68
N ALA A 21 -4.10 3.73 -14.08
CA ALA A 21 -3.06 3.34 -13.14
C ALA A 21 -2.59 4.60 -12.41
N THR A 22 -2.80 4.65 -11.09
CA THR A 22 -2.24 5.70 -10.26
C THR A 22 -0.72 5.66 -10.41
N ILE A 23 -0.12 6.71 -10.97
CA ILE A 23 1.34 6.84 -11.02
C ILE A 23 1.79 7.23 -9.62
N VAL A 24 2.37 6.28 -8.90
CA VAL A 24 2.93 6.48 -7.55
C VAL A 24 4.44 6.51 -7.65
N SER A 25 5.07 7.54 -7.10
CA SER A 25 6.52 7.67 -7.03
C SER A 25 7.04 7.32 -5.64
N LYS A 26 8.35 7.06 -5.51
CA LYS A 26 8.98 6.89 -4.20
C LYS A 26 8.79 8.12 -3.30
N ALA A 27 8.80 9.33 -3.87
CA ALA A 27 8.63 10.57 -3.11
C ALA A 27 7.25 10.67 -2.46
N ASP A 28 6.23 10.03 -3.06
CA ASP A 28 4.89 9.97 -2.48
C ASP A 28 4.80 9.02 -1.28
N ILE A 29 5.77 8.12 -1.12
CA ILE A 29 5.79 7.09 -0.07
C ILE A 29 6.83 7.43 1.00
N ALA A 30 7.99 7.94 0.61
CA ALA A 30 9.09 8.26 1.51
C ALA A 30 8.69 9.36 2.50
N GLY A 31 8.90 9.12 3.79
CA GLY A 31 8.51 10.02 4.87
C GLY A 31 7.88 9.28 6.05
N SER A 32 7.37 10.08 6.98
CA SER A 32 6.73 9.62 8.20
C SER A 32 5.21 9.59 8.05
N TRP A 33 4.58 8.49 8.45
CA TRP A 33 3.15 8.25 8.26
C TRP A 33 2.53 7.65 9.51
N GLU A 34 1.25 7.92 9.71
CA GLU A 34 0.47 7.40 10.83
C GLU A 34 -0.98 7.17 10.35
N GLU A 35 -1.67 6.20 10.92
CA GLU A 35 -3.06 5.86 10.55
C GLU A 35 -4.09 6.66 11.38
N ASP A 36 -3.76 6.97 12.65
CA ASP A 36 -4.63 7.75 13.54
C ASP A 36 -4.37 9.27 13.44
N PRO A 37 -5.30 10.06 12.86
CA PRO A 37 -5.11 11.49 12.54
C PRO A 37 -4.86 12.44 13.73
N GLY A 38 -4.83 11.94 14.97
CA GLY A 38 -4.55 12.72 16.18
C GLY A 38 -3.12 12.59 16.73
N THR A 39 -2.30 11.69 16.18
CA THR A 39 -0.94 11.42 16.69
C THR A 39 0.07 11.29 15.56
N CYS A 40 1.36 11.33 15.90
CA CYS A 40 2.49 11.02 15.03
C CYS A 40 3.52 10.10 15.72
N HIS A 41 3.16 9.56 16.88
CA HIS A 41 3.99 8.66 17.69
C HIS A 41 3.15 7.48 18.22
N GLY A 42 2.11 7.08 17.46
CA GLY A 42 1.25 5.96 17.82
C GLY A 42 1.85 4.62 17.40
N GLY A 43 1.15 3.54 17.74
CA GLY A 43 1.59 2.17 17.39
C GLY A 43 1.57 1.86 15.88
N SER A 44 0.84 2.66 15.09
CA SER A 44 0.79 2.56 13.62
C SER A 44 1.73 3.54 12.92
N HIS A 45 2.53 4.30 13.67
CA HIS A 45 3.56 5.17 13.12
C HIS A 45 4.61 4.36 12.36
N VAL A 46 4.93 4.82 11.15
CA VAL A 46 5.88 4.17 10.26
C VAL A 46 6.65 5.19 9.42
N VAL A 47 7.95 4.98 9.29
CA VAL A 47 8.88 5.80 8.52
C VAL A 47 9.44 5.01 7.35
N PHE A 48 9.26 5.54 6.14
CA PHE A 48 9.84 5.02 4.90
C PHE A 48 10.99 5.93 4.48
N SER A 49 12.23 5.50 4.69
CA SER A 49 13.42 6.28 4.32
C SER A 49 13.75 6.15 2.83
N ASP A 50 14.35 7.18 2.23
CA ASP A 50 14.70 7.20 0.79
C ASP A 50 15.68 6.10 0.38
N ASP A 51 16.52 5.65 1.32
CA ASP A 51 17.48 4.55 1.14
C ASP A 51 16.82 3.15 1.13
N GLY A 52 15.49 3.10 1.28
CA GLY A 52 14.71 1.88 1.35
C GLY A 52 14.61 1.26 2.75
N SER A 53 15.08 1.93 3.81
CA SER A 53 14.87 1.49 5.19
C SER A 53 13.43 1.78 5.64
N LEU A 54 12.91 0.91 6.50
CA LEU A 54 11.58 1.00 7.09
C LEU A 54 11.72 0.91 8.60
N HIS A 55 11.08 1.81 9.34
CA HIS A 55 11.03 1.77 10.80
C HIS A 55 9.60 1.99 11.28
N GLY A 56 9.13 1.18 12.22
CA GLY A 56 7.89 1.39 12.96
C GLY A 56 8.17 1.43 14.46
N TYR A 57 7.10 1.52 15.26
CA TYR A 57 7.22 1.59 16.72
C TYR A 57 8.00 0.41 17.32
N ASP A 58 7.76 -0.81 16.87
CA ASP A 58 8.35 -2.04 17.42
C ASP A 58 9.12 -2.86 16.36
N PHE A 59 9.44 -2.29 15.20
CA PHE A 59 10.08 -3.03 14.12
C PHE A 59 10.98 -2.19 13.22
N GLU A 60 11.91 -2.87 12.56
CA GLU A 60 12.70 -2.31 11.47
C GLU A 60 12.78 -3.27 10.28
N GLY A 61 13.06 -2.72 9.11
CA GLY A 61 12.89 -3.43 7.87
C GLY A 61 13.38 -2.72 6.63
N ARG A 62 12.89 -3.20 5.51
CA ARG A 62 13.13 -2.64 4.17
C ARG A 62 11.79 -2.42 3.47
N TRP A 63 11.76 -1.49 2.54
CA TRP A 63 10.63 -1.30 1.65
C TRP A 63 11.05 -1.12 0.19
N SER A 64 10.12 -1.40 -0.70
CA SER A 64 10.26 -1.16 -2.14
C SER A 64 8.91 -0.84 -2.77
N LEU A 65 8.94 -0.10 -3.88
CA LEU A 65 7.76 0.27 -4.65
C LEU A 65 7.95 -0.18 -6.10
N LYS A 66 6.97 -0.90 -6.66
CA LYS A 66 6.94 -1.29 -8.07
C LYS A 66 5.55 -0.98 -8.64
N GLY A 67 5.45 0.12 -9.40
CA GLY A 67 4.14 0.66 -9.79
C GLY A 67 3.38 1.14 -8.57
N ASP A 68 2.15 0.66 -8.39
CA ASP A 68 1.30 0.91 -7.23
C ASP A 68 1.51 -0.11 -6.09
N ARG A 69 2.42 -1.08 -6.23
CA ARG A 69 2.64 -2.11 -5.21
C ARG A 69 3.75 -1.70 -4.26
N LEU A 70 3.38 -1.49 -3.00
CA LEU A 70 4.30 -1.28 -1.89
C LEU A 70 4.58 -2.64 -1.22
N THR A 71 5.85 -3.01 -1.15
CA THR A 71 6.29 -4.21 -0.44
C THR A 71 7.15 -3.79 0.75
N THR A 72 6.78 -4.24 1.94
CA THR A 72 7.54 -4.07 3.19
C THR A 72 8.06 -5.41 3.67
N ILE A 73 9.28 -5.42 4.19
CA ILE A 73 9.96 -6.60 4.71
C ILE A 73 10.47 -6.25 6.12
N VAL A 74 9.88 -6.85 7.16
CA VAL A 74 10.33 -6.69 8.54
C VAL A 74 11.44 -7.71 8.82
N VAL A 75 12.58 -7.23 9.30
CA VAL A 75 13.78 -8.06 9.55
C VAL A 75 14.14 -8.14 11.03
N ALA A 76 13.64 -7.22 11.85
CA ALA A 76 13.80 -7.26 13.30
C ALA A 76 12.60 -6.61 14.01
N ARG A 77 12.34 -7.07 15.24
CA ARG A 77 11.30 -6.56 16.14
C ARG A 77 11.86 -6.26 17.52
N MET A 78 11.31 -5.25 18.18
CA MET A 78 11.56 -4.98 19.59
C MET A 78 10.70 -5.91 20.44
N ILE A 79 11.32 -6.63 21.38
CA ILE A 79 10.64 -7.61 22.23
C ILE A 79 10.87 -7.27 23.71
N GLY A 80 9.77 -7.28 24.44
CA GLY A 80 9.76 -7.13 25.89
C GLY A 80 9.96 -5.69 26.37
N PRO A 81 9.84 -5.47 27.70
CA PRO A 81 9.93 -4.14 28.31
C PRO A 81 11.35 -3.54 28.26
N GLU A 82 12.36 -4.33 27.89
CA GLU A 82 13.75 -3.90 27.78
C GLU A 82 14.13 -3.46 26.35
N GLU A 83 13.15 -3.40 25.42
CA GLU A 83 13.34 -2.96 24.03
C GLU A 83 14.48 -3.69 23.29
N ARG A 84 14.62 -4.99 23.58
CA ARG A 84 15.63 -5.81 22.92
C ARG A 84 15.25 -6.04 21.46
N ILE A 85 16.17 -5.78 20.55
CA ILE A 85 15.99 -6.03 19.12
C ILE A 85 16.27 -7.51 18.83
N GLU A 86 15.26 -8.23 18.35
CA GLU A 86 15.39 -9.62 17.90
C GLU A 86 15.16 -9.73 16.39
N ARG A 87 16.01 -10.52 15.73
CA ARG A 87 15.92 -10.75 14.29
C ARG A 87 14.73 -11.65 13.98
N VAL A 88 13.93 -11.24 12.99
CA VAL A 88 12.80 -12.02 12.48
C VAL A 88 13.29 -12.98 11.39
N SER A 89 12.99 -14.28 11.53
CA SER A 89 13.41 -15.33 10.60
C SER A 89 12.32 -16.40 10.41
N PRO A 90 11.77 -16.59 9.18
CA PRO A 90 12.06 -15.79 7.98
C PRO A 90 11.53 -14.35 8.12
N PRO A 91 12.11 -13.37 7.41
CA PRO A 91 11.58 -12.00 7.39
C PRO A 91 10.10 -11.97 7.03
N GLU A 92 9.32 -11.15 7.74
CA GLU A 92 7.89 -11.00 7.47
C GLU A 92 7.70 -10.05 6.29
N THR A 93 6.97 -10.50 5.26
CA THR A 93 6.72 -9.70 4.05
C THR A 93 5.24 -9.36 3.94
N LYS A 94 4.94 -8.07 3.73
CA LYS A 94 3.60 -7.57 3.42
C LYS A 94 3.64 -6.83 2.09
N THR A 95 2.62 -7.04 1.25
CA THR A 95 2.42 -6.28 0.01
C THR A 95 1.06 -5.62 0.03
N THR A 96 1.03 -4.31 -0.19
CA THR A 96 -0.19 -3.50 -0.32
C THR A 96 -0.24 -2.84 -1.68
N VAL A 97 -1.44 -2.44 -2.10
CA VAL A 97 -1.66 -1.63 -3.30
C VAL A 97 -1.97 -0.21 -2.86
N ILE A 98 -1.19 0.76 -3.33
CA ILE A 98 -1.43 2.18 -3.12
C ILE A 98 -2.60 2.60 -4.00
N VAL A 99 -3.75 2.88 -3.38
CA VAL A 99 -4.98 3.27 -4.10
C VAL A 99 -5.15 4.78 -4.20
N SER A 100 -4.46 5.55 -3.35
CA SER A 100 -4.38 7.00 -3.43
C SER A 100 -3.09 7.50 -2.78
N ALA A 101 -2.47 8.53 -3.36
CA ALA A 101 -1.29 9.16 -2.81
C ALA A 101 -1.33 10.67 -3.08
N SER A 102 -1.03 11.45 -2.04
CA SER A 102 -0.94 12.91 -2.07
C SER A 102 0.10 13.35 -1.03
N PRO A 103 0.61 14.60 -1.09
CA PRO A 103 1.68 15.03 -0.20
C PRO A 103 1.40 14.82 1.30
N GLY A 104 0.14 14.94 1.72
CA GLY A 104 -0.27 14.79 3.12
C GLY A 104 -1.06 13.53 3.46
N ARG A 105 -1.43 12.70 2.47
CA ARG A 105 -2.30 11.53 2.69
C ARG A 105 -1.95 10.39 1.75
N ARG A 106 -2.04 9.16 2.25
CA ARG A 106 -1.85 7.93 1.49
C ARG A 106 -2.97 6.94 1.84
N GLY A 107 -3.50 6.25 0.84
CA GLY A 107 -4.47 5.16 1.02
C GLY A 107 -3.91 3.86 0.48
N GLU A 108 -4.00 2.80 1.27
CA GLU A 108 -3.46 1.48 0.94
C GLU A 108 -4.51 0.39 1.06
N ARG A 109 -4.52 -0.53 0.10
CA ARG A 109 -5.33 -1.75 0.17
C ARG A 109 -4.45 -2.94 0.51
N SER A 110 -4.73 -3.58 1.64
CA SER A 110 -4.09 -4.83 2.06
C SER A 110 -4.61 -6.02 1.24
N SER A 111 -3.90 -7.15 1.29
CA SER A 111 -4.27 -8.38 0.56
C SER A 111 -5.58 -9.01 1.00
N ASP A 112 -6.04 -8.72 2.23
CA ASP A 112 -7.35 -9.12 2.75
C ASP A 112 -8.49 -8.20 2.27
N GLY A 113 -8.18 -7.19 1.46
CA GLY A 113 -9.13 -6.22 0.92
C GLY A 113 -9.38 -5.01 1.80
N SER A 114 -8.86 -4.99 3.04
CA SER A 114 -8.99 -3.86 3.96
C SER A 114 -8.31 -2.61 3.39
N LEU A 115 -8.91 -1.45 3.70
CA LEU A 115 -8.44 -0.15 3.25
C LEU A 115 -7.92 0.62 4.47
N HIS A 116 -6.68 1.05 4.40
CA HIS A 116 -6.00 1.85 5.41
C HIS A 116 -5.74 3.25 4.87
N HIS A 117 -5.85 4.24 5.74
CA HIS A 117 -5.62 5.63 5.41
C HIS A 117 -4.59 6.22 6.34
N PHE A 118 -3.53 6.76 5.76
CA PHE A 118 -2.43 7.36 6.49
C PHE A 118 -2.39 8.87 6.23
N HIS A 119 -2.06 9.64 7.25
CA HIS A 119 -1.63 11.04 7.12
C HIS A 119 -0.12 11.13 7.28
N ARG A 120 0.45 12.15 6.61
CA ARG A 120 1.86 12.46 6.77
C ARG A 120 2.10 13.14 8.11
N CYS A 121 3.16 12.71 8.78
CA CYS A 121 3.69 13.35 9.97
C CYS A 121 4.82 14.32 9.62
N PRO A 122 4.97 15.41 10.38
CA PRO A 122 6.02 16.41 10.18
C PRO A 122 7.42 15.84 10.42
#